data_AF-A0AA36A4Y9-F1
#
_entry.id   AF-A0AA36A4Y9-F1
#
_cell.length_a   1.000
_cell.length_b   1.000
_cell.length_c   1.000
_cell.angle_alpha   90.00
_cell.angle_beta   90.00
_cell.angle_gamma   90.00
#
_symmetry.space_group_name_H-M   'P 1'
#
loop_
_entity.id
_entity.type
_entity.pdbx_description
1 polymer ?
#
loop_
_entity_poly.entity_id
_entity_poly.type
_entity_poly.pdbx_seq_one_letter_code
_entity_poly.pdbx_strand_id
1 'polypeptide(L)'
;MFKRAKTGTGATSSKGGSKGKSKDPPFRLLNREDRKTYDFLVSNKRQVKSTKFLHRESFASLGVLDGVQALFNNIGWGQFLHNRAATYVEPTLEFLTTFNPEEEAQTVTFQILGEKRSLPHRVVNALMGAPVDNLYYQQDPWPGNFNEHYFWQQITNEPQYSSSSSKASSIIHPCLRLAHRVLTCTIFARSEVGQISKAELFFLWCMTRENGPRPDFASFFFTKCYNLTTMDKGDIFIGGLITLIASRPPLQLHLSTLPFEKASGPSSLDGNALRRMQLIRDSVVGPMWILDNQPYLILPHEYIGSFEPTDPDQWIIPSDYPPPVDDEDDQFQPAQQFAEPQFQPAQH
;
A
#
# COMPACT_ATOMS: atom_id res chain seq x y z
N MET A 1 -62.58 33.34 18.95
CA MET A 1 -63.17 32.27 18.11
C MET A 1 -62.36 30.99 18.35
N PHE A 2 -62.68 30.21 19.39
CA PHE A 2 -63.61 29.06 19.42
C PHE A 2 -63.08 27.75 18.80
N LYS A 3 -62.65 26.84 19.71
CA LYS A 3 -62.83 25.35 19.78
C LYS A 3 -62.32 24.50 18.59
N ARG A 4 -61.81 23.26 18.73
CA ARG A 4 -62.07 22.20 19.72
C ARG A 4 -61.00 21.09 19.56
N ALA A 5 -60.68 20.41 20.66
CA ALA A 5 -59.98 19.13 20.67
C ALA A 5 -60.82 18.00 20.02
N LYS A 6 -60.13 17.00 19.46
CA LYS A 6 -60.62 15.62 19.36
C LYS A 6 -59.46 14.63 19.55
N THR A 7 -59.64 13.80 20.57
CA THR A 7 -58.94 12.55 20.85
C THR A 7 -59.20 11.52 19.76
N GLY A 8 -58.19 10.71 19.47
CA GLY A 8 -58.29 9.55 18.59
C GLY A 8 -57.17 8.55 18.92
N THR A 9 -57.49 7.60 19.79
CA THR A 9 -56.74 6.37 20.05
C THR A 9 -56.67 5.51 18.81
N GLY A 10 -55.46 5.13 18.40
CA GLY A 10 -55.20 4.14 17.35
C GLY A 10 -53.85 3.47 17.60
N ALA A 11 -53.89 2.31 18.26
CA ALA A 11 -52.76 1.41 18.34
C ALA A 11 -52.50 0.78 16.97
N THR A 12 -51.24 0.72 16.51
CA THR A 12 -50.53 -0.54 16.21
C THR A 12 -49.17 -0.31 15.54
N SER A 13 -48.24 -1.19 15.90
CA SER A 13 -47.08 -1.64 15.12
C SER A 13 -45.84 -0.74 15.07
N SER A 14 -45.13 -0.74 16.20
CA SER A 14 -43.67 -0.61 16.23
C SER A 14 -43.01 -1.76 15.45
N LYS A 15 -42.70 -1.55 14.17
CA LYS A 15 -41.65 -2.33 13.50
C LYS A 15 -40.31 -1.86 14.03
N GLY A 16 -39.90 -2.44 15.15
CA GLY A 16 -38.53 -2.40 15.64
C GLY A 16 -37.62 -3.05 14.61
N GLY A 17 -37.05 -2.23 13.72
CA GLY A 17 -35.83 -2.62 13.03
C GLY A 17 -34.76 -2.79 14.09
N SER A 18 -34.31 -4.02 14.29
CA SER A 18 -33.18 -4.32 15.15
C SER A 18 -31.95 -3.58 14.59
N LYS A 19 -31.70 -2.37 15.11
CA LYS A 19 -30.37 -1.77 15.04
C LYS A 19 -29.44 -2.79 15.69
N GLY A 20 -28.60 -3.44 14.87
CA GLY A 20 -27.54 -4.29 15.37
C GLY A 20 -26.81 -3.49 16.45
N LYS A 21 -26.78 -4.03 17.67
CA LYS A 21 -26.10 -3.40 18.80
C LYS A 21 -24.67 -3.13 18.35
N SER A 22 -24.29 -1.85 18.23
CA SER A 22 -22.88 -1.44 18.20
C SER A 22 -22.25 -2.09 19.43
N LYS A 23 -21.33 -3.03 19.21
CA LYS A 23 -20.56 -3.63 20.30
C LYS A 23 -19.82 -2.47 20.95
N ASP A 24 -19.95 -2.32 22.27
CA ASP A 24 -19.20 -1.30 22.97
C ASP A 24 -17.71 -1.44 22.64
N PRO A 25 -16.98 -0.32 22.49
CA PRO A 25 -15.57 -0.34 22.15
C PRO A 25 -14.83 -1.22 23.17
N PRO A 26 -13.88 -2.06 22.73
CA PRO A 26 -13.13 -2.95 23.61
C PRO A 26 -12.12 -2.23 24.52
N PHE A 27 -12.11 -0.89 24.50
CA PHE A 27 -11.24 0.00 25.27
C PHE A 27 -12.07 1.03 26.08
N ARG A 28 -11.45 1.72 27.06
CA ARG A 28 -12.09 2.55 28.12
C ARG A 28 -13.12 3.58 27.61
N LEU A 29 -13.86 4.17 28.57
CA LEU A 29 -14.86 5.24 28.40
C LEU A 29 -14.38 6.35 27.44
N LEU A 30 -14.89 6.28 26.20
CA LEU A 30 -14.72 7.34 25.21
C LEU A 30 -15.56 8.56 25.58
N ASN A 31 -15.03 9.75 25.31
CA ASN A 31 -15.84 10.95 25.34
C ASN A 31 -16.89 10.91 24.20
N ARG A 32 -17.83 11.87 24.20
CA ARG A 32 -18.92 11.88 23.20
C ARG A 32 -18.42 12.01 21.76
N GLU A 33 -17.33 12.74 21.52
CA GLU A 33 -16.74 12.96 20.20
C GLU A 33 -16.00 11.71 19.72
N ASP A 34 -15.12 11.16 20.57
CA ASP A 34 -14.41 9.90 20.31
C ASP A 34 -15.39 8.76 20.02
N ARG A 35 -16.52 8.68 20.74
CA ARG A 35 -17.55 7.65 20.46
C ARG A 35 -18.13 7.79 19.06
N LYS A 36 -18.36 9.02 18.57
CA LYS A 36 -18.81 9.25 17.19
C LYS A 36 -17.75 8.82 16.18
N THR A 37 -16.48 9.16 16.43
CA THR A 37 -15.36 8.76 15.57
C THR A 37 -15.22 7.24 15.51
N TYR A 38 -15.30 6.56 16.66
CA TYR A 38 -15.29 5.11 16.72
C TYR A 38 -16.44 4.50 15.93
N ASP A 39 -17.68 4.93 16.22
CA ASP A 39 -18.87 4.43 15.53
C ASP A 39 -18.75 4.67 14.02
N PHE A 40 -18.16 5.80 13.59
CA PHE A 40 -17.87 6.09 12.19
C PHE A 40 -16.82 5.16 11.58
N LEU A 41 -15.69 4.92 12.28
CA LEU A 41 -14.62 4.03 11.83
C LEU A 41 -15.09 2.59 11.63
N VAL A 42 -15.94 2.09 12.52
CA VAL A 42 -16.50 0.73 12.45
C VAL A 42 -17.80 0.66 11.64
N SER A 43 -18.39 1.81 11.26
CA SER A 43 -19.54 1.85 10.36
C SER A 43 -19.15 1.43 8.94
N ASN A 44 -20.16 1.17 8.10
CA ASN A 44 -19.99 0.91 6.66
C ASN A 44 -19.11 -0.31 6.30
N LYS A 45 -19.03 -1.32 7.18
CA LYS A 45 -18.31 -2.58 6.95
C LYS A 45 -16.80 -2.40 6.68
N ARG A 46 -16.22 -1.27 7.08
CA ARG A 46 -14.77 -1.07 7.01
C ARG A 46 -14.07 -2.08 7.91
N GLN A 47 -13.02 -2.70 7.41
CA GLN A 47 -12.24 -3.66 8.17
C GLN A 47 -10.82 -3.15 8.39
N VAL A 48 -10.28 -3.40 9.58
CA VAL A 48 -8.84 -3.29 9.79
C VAL A 48 -8.18 -4.50 9.11
N LYS A 49 -7.21 -4.21 8.25
CA LYS A 49 -6.45 -5.18 7.46
C LYS A 49 -4.95 -5.03 7.77
N SER A 50 -4.19 -6.08 7.49
CA SER A 50 -2.74 -6.05 7.69
C SER A 50 -2.07 -4.99 6.81
N THR A 51 -1.17 -4.20 7.41
CA THR A 51 -0.22 -3.38 6.65
C THR A 51 0.78 -4.29 5.96
N LYS A 52 1.05 -4.08 4.67
CA LYS A 52 2.04 -4.90 3.94
C LYS A 52 3.39 -4.21 3.96
N PHE A 53 4.37 -4.86 4.58
CA PHE A 53 5.76 -4.41 4.57
C PHE A 53 6.57 -5.14 3.50
N LEU A 54 7.67 -4.54 3.05
CA LEU A 54 8.58 -5.15 2.07
C LEU A 54 9.13 -6.50 2.57
N HIS A 55 9.05 -7.52 1.70
CA HIS A 55 9.71 -8.80 1.92
C HIS A 55 11.09 -8.81 1.24
N ARG A 56 12.15 -8.61 2.03
CA ARG A 56 13.51 -8.40 1.52
C ARG A 56 13.98 -9.60 0.71
N GLU A 57 13.71 -10.81 1.19
CA GLU A 57 14.13 -12.06 0.58
C GLU A 57 13.49 -12.25 -0.80
N SER A 58 12.21 -11.89 -0.95
CA SER A 58 11.56 -11.94 -2.27
C SER A 58 12.13 -10.89 -3.22
N PHE A 59 12.34 -9.66 -2.75
CA PHE A 59 12.94 -8.61 -3.58
C PHE A 59 14.38 -8.96 -3.98
N ALA A 60 15.15 -9.60 -3.10
CA ALA A 60 16.49 -10.08 -3.39
C ALA A 60 16.46 -11.19 -4.44
N SER A 61 15.55 -12.17 -4.30
CA SER A 61 15.40 -13.26 -5.28
C SER A 61 15.00 -12.77 -6.67
N LEU A 62 14.36 -11.60 -6.77
CA LEU A 62 13.98 -10.95 -8.02
C LEU A 62 15.07 -10.02 -8.57
N GLY A 63 16.20 -9.84 -7.86
CA GLY A 63 17.29 -8.95 -8.27
C GLY A 63 16.97 -7.46 -8.16
N VAL A 64 15.90 -7.07 -7.47
CA VAL A 64 15.41 -5.68 -7.38
C VAL A 64 15.68 -5.01 -6.02
N LEU A 65 16.14 -5.78 -5.03
CA LEU A 65 16.27 -5.27 -3.66
C LEU A 65 17.22 -4.07 -3.58
N ASP A 66 18.39 -4.15 -4.21
CA ASP A 66 19.41 -3.10 -4.12
C ASP A 66 18.94 -1.81 -4.78
N GLY A 67 18.31 -1.90 -5.96
CA GLY A 67 17.73 -0.74 -6.63
C GLY A 67 16.58 -0.09 -5.85
N VAL A 68 15.70 -0.90 -5.23
CA VAL A 68 14.64 -0.37 -4.34
C VAL A 68 15.24 0.24 -3.08
N GLN A 69 16.28 -0.37 -2.50
CA GLN A 69 16.99 0.15 -1.33
C GLN A 69 17.65 1.50 -1.67
N ALA A 70 18.29 1.63 -2.84
CA ALA A 70 18.91 2.86 -3.31
C ALA A 70 17.88 4.00 -3.45
N LEU A 71 16.71 3.74 -4.04
CA LEU A 71 15.60 4.70 -4.10
C LEU A 71 15.19 5.23 -2.72
N PHE A 72 14.99 4.33 -1.75
CA PHE A 72 14.61 4.75 -0.39
C PHE A 72 15.77 5.42 0.36
N ASN A 73 17.03 5.07 0.09
CA ASN A 73 18.19 5.73 0.66
C ASN A 73 18.28 7.19 0.23
N ASN A 74 17.92 7.53 -1.01
CA ASN A 74 17.97 8.90 -1.53
C ASN A 74 17.08 9.87 -0.74
N ILE A 75 15.94 9.40 -0.24
CA ILE A 75 15.06 10.17 0.65
C ILE A 75 15.36 9.96 2.15
N GLY A 76 16.40 9.19 2.48
CA GLY A 76 16.82 8.88 3.84
C GLY A 76 15.96 7.83 4.57
N TRP A 77 15.15 7.08 3.84
CA TRP A 77 14.22 6.07 4.36
C TRP A 77 14.78 4.64 4.24
N GLY A 78 16.08 4.46 4.05
CA GLY A 78 16.71 3.14 3.93
C GLY A 78 16.43 2.21 5.11
N GLN A 79 16.46 2.76 6.33
CA GLN A 79 16.16 2.01 7.55
C GLN A 79 14.69 1.62 7.65
N PHE A 80 13.79 2.42 7.09
CA PHE A 80 12.36 2.15 7.07
C PHE A 80 12.03 0.79 6.41
N LEU A 81 12.78 0.39 5.38
CA LEU A 81 12.57 -0.87 4.66
C LEU A 81 12.78 -2.14 5.52
N HIS A 82 13.37 -2.02 6.71
CA HIS A 82 13.54 -3.11 7.65
C HIS A 82 12.35 -3.28 8.60
N ASN A 83 11.43 -2.32 8.60
CA ASN A 83 10.27 -2.36 9.47
C ASN A 83 9.32 -3.50 9.09
N ARG A 84 8.89 -4.25 10.10
CA ARG A 84 7.82 -5.25 10.01
C ARG A 84 7.04 -5.26 11.32
N ALA A 85 5.71 -5.29 11.24
CA ALA A 85 4.86 -5.45 12.41
C ALA A 85 3.54 -6.12 12.03
N ALA A 86 2.96 -6.86 12.97
CA ALA A 86 1.57 -7.27 12.87
C ALA A 86 0.65 -6.06 13.02
N THR A 87 -0.54 -6.14 12.46
CA THR A 87 -1.62 -5.18 12.73
C THR A 87 -2.56 -5.78 13.77
N TYR A 88 -2.82 -5.05 14.86
CA TYR A 88 -3.83 -5.42 15.87
C TYR A 88 -5.06 -4.54 15.74
N VAL A 89 -6.24 -5.14 15.71
CA VAL A 89 -7.50 -4.45 15.38
C VAL A 89 -7.85 -3.40 16.44
N GLU A 90 -7.89 -3.80 17.71
CA GLU A 90 -8.33 -2.92 18.80
C GLU A 90 -7.38 -1.75 19.04
N PRO A 91 -6.05 -1.94 19.15
CA PRO A 91 -5.12 -0.81 19.30
C PRO A 91 -5.14 0.15 18.11
N THR A 92 -5.38 -0.36 16.89
CA THR A 92 -5.51 0.49 15.69
C THR A 92 -6.75 1.37 15.78
N LEU A 93 -7.89 0.79 16.17
CA LEU A 93 -9.14 1.52 16.31
C LEU A 93 -9.05 2.53 17.46
N GLU A 94 -8.46 2.18 18.60
CA GLU A 94 -8.28 3.10 19.73
C GLU A 94 -7.42 4.30 19.34
N PHE A 95 -6.27 4.04 18.69
CA PHE A 95 -5.36 5.07 18.20
C PHE A 95 -6.09 6.03 17.26
N LEU A 96 -6.77 5.52 16.23
CA LEU A 96 -7.47 6.35 15.25
C LEU A 96 -8.68 7.08 15.84
N THR A 97 -9.38 6.45 16.79
CA THR A 97 -10.54 7.05 17.46
C THR A 97 -10.17 8.30 18.24
N THR A 98 -9.01 8.27 18.89
CA THR A 98 -8.52 9.32 19.79
C THR A 98 -7.41 10.17 19.14
N PHE A 99 -7.19 9.98 17.84
CA PHE A 99 -6.16 10.66 17.07
C PHE A 99 -6.47 12.15 16.96
N ASN A 100 -5.60 12.98 17.52
CA ASN A 100 -5.75 14.42 17.50
C ASN A 100 -4.39 15.07 17.20
N PRO A 101 -4.14 15.46 15.93
CA PRO A 101 -2.94 16.17 15.54
C PRO A 101 -2.99 17.64 16.01
N GLU A 102 -1.86 18.15 16.49
CA GLU A 102 -1.68 19.55 16.87
C GLU A 102 -0.66 20.17 15.91
N GLU A 103 -1.16 20.78 14.83
CA GLU A 103 -0.35 21.24 13.70
C GLU A 103 0.70 22.28 14.11
N GLU A 104 0.31 23.26 14.91
CA GLU A 104 1.22 24.34 15.38
C GLU A 104 2.38 23.80 16.21
N ALA A 105 2.11 22.80 17.05
CA ALA A 105 3.12 22.19 17.92
C ALA A 105 3.91 21.06 17.22
N GLN A 106 3.53 20.69 16.00
CA GLN A 106 4.03 19.49 15.31
C GLN A 106 4.01 18.25 16.22
N THR A 107 2.91 18.06 16.95
CA THR A 107 2.71 16.90 17.81
C THR A 107 1.40 16.20 17.50
N VAL A 108 1.29 14.96 17.96
CA VAL A 108 0.04 14.21 17.91
C VAL A 108 -0.27 13.71 19.32
N THR A 109 -1.54 13.79 19.68
CA THR A 109 -2.08 13.12 20.86
C THR A 109 -2.99 11.96 20.44
N PHE A 110 -2.91 10.86 21.18
CA PHE A 110 -3.71 9.65 20.94
C PHE A 110 -3.76 8.79 22.20
N GLN A 111 -4.59 7.75 22.18
CA GLN A 111 -4.62 6.72 23.22
C GLN A 111 -4.25 5.36 22.65
N ILE A 112 -3.62 4.56 23.50
CA ILE A 112 -3.40 3.14 23.27
C ILE A 112 -3.35 2.44 24.64
N LEU A 113 -4.04 1.31 24.79
CA LEU A 113 -4.20 0.62 26.07
C LEU A 113 -4.84 1.50 27.17
N GLY A 114 -5.71 2.44 26.78
CA GLY A 114 -6.39 3.37 27.68
C GLY A 114 -5.50 4.46 28.28
N GLU A 115 -4.27 4.63 27.78
CA GLU A 115 -3.36 5.68 28.21
C GLU A 115 -3.19 6.75 27.13
N LYS A 116 -3.40 8.02 27.51
CA LYS A 116 -3.14 9.17 26.64
C LYS A 116 -1.64 9.37 26.46
N ARG A 117 -1.20 9.47 25.22
CA ARG A 117 0.18 9.69 24.81
C ARG A 117 0.25 10.94 23.94
N SER A 118 1.42 11.57 23.91
CA SER A 118 1.74 12.67 23.00
C SER A 118 3.14 12.43 22.42
N LEU A 119 3.28 12.56 21.10
CA LEU A 119 4.56 12.41 20.41
C LEU A 119 4.75 13.55 19.40
N PRO A 120 5.93 14.20 19.36
CA PRO A 120 6.27 15.13 18.30
C PRO A 120 6.62 14.39 16.99
N HIS A 121 6.46 15.06 15.84
CA HIS A 121 6.79 14.51 14.51
C HIS A 121 8.20 13.90 14.46
N ARG A 122 9.21 14.63 14.98
CA ARG A 122 10.61 14.17 15.05
C ARG A 122 10.77 12.82 15.75
N VAL A 123 9.99 12.54 16.78
CA VAL A 123 10.07 11.24 17.49
C VAL A 123 9.43 10.16 16.62
N VAL A 124 8.31 10.43 15.97
CA VAL A 124 7.69 9.47 15.04
C VAL A 124 8.58 9.16 13.84
N ASN A 125 9.28 10.14 13.27
CA ASN A 125 10.27 9.89 12.22
C ASN A 125 11.43 9.02 12.70
N ALA A 126 12.03 9.38 13.84
CA ALA A 126 13.12 8.60 14.42
C ALA A 126 12.68 7.16 14.71
N LEU A 127 11.46 6.99 15.24
CA LEU A 127 10.85 5.69 15.47
C LEU A 127 10.76 4.85 14.21
N MET A 128 10.57 5.46 13.04
CA MET A 128 10.42 4.78 11.76
C MET A 128 11.73 4.59 10.99
N GLY A 129 12.83 5.16 11.49
CA GLY A 129 14.10 5.21 10.76
C GLY A 129 14.07 6.18 9.57
N ALA A 130 13.24 7.23 9.66
CA ALA A 130 13.17 8.32 8.69
C ALA A 130 13.96 9.54 9.18
N PRO A 131 14.35 10.47 8.29
CA PRO A 131 15.08 11.68 8.67
C PRO A 131 14.26 12.58 9.62
N VAL A 132 14.95 13.35 10.45
CA VAL A 132 14.32 14.27 11.43
C VAL A 132 14.56 15.76 11.12
N ASP A 133 15.46 16.06 10.19
CA ASP A 133 15.86 17.43 9.82
C ASP A 133 15.83 17.61 8.29
N ASN A 134 15.73 18.86 7.83
CA ASN A 134 15.68 19.25 6.41
C ASN A 134 14.58 18.53 5.63
N LEU A 135 13.38 18.54 6.21
CA LEU A 135 12.23 17.78 5.71
C LEU A 135 11.34 18.63 4.82
N TYR A 136 10.70 17.95 3.87
CA TYR A 136 9.61 18.45 3.06
C TYR A 136 8.28 17.97 3.67
N TYR A 137 7.47 18.89 4.16
CA TYR A 137 6.21 18.57 4.81
C TYR A 137 5.07 18.46 3.81
N GLN A 138 4.02 17.71 4.16
CA GLN A 138 2.88 17.53 3.25
C GLN A 138 2.17 18.85 2.86
N GLN A 139 2.15 19.82 3.77
CA GLN A 139 1.55 21.14 3.53
C GLN A 139 2.44 22.08 2.71
N ASP A 140 3.70 21.72 2.49
CA ASP A 140 4.62 22.56 1.71
C ASP A 140 4.16 22.59 0.25
N PRO A 141 4.29 23.76 -0.42
CA PRO A 141 4.02 23.84 -1.84
C PRO A 141 5.00 22.96 -2.60
N TRP A 142 4.51 22.30 -3.66
CA TRP A 142 5.34 21.48 -4.53
C TRP A 142 6.57 22.27 -4.99
N PRO A 143 7.78 21.66 -4.97
CA PRO A 143 8.98 22.30 -5.48
C PRO A 143 8.77 22.74 -6.93
N GLY A 144 9.22 23.95 -7.29
CA GLY A 144 8.99 24.50 -8.64
C GLY A 144 9.62 23.68 -9.78
N ASN A 145 10.60 22.83 -9.46
CA ASN A 145 11.23 21.90 -10.40
C ASN A 145 10.55 20.53 -10.46
N PHE A 146 9.53 20.27 -9.63
CA PHE A 146 8.69 19.09 -9.78
C PHE A 146 7.61 19.36 -10.83
N ASN A 147 7.73 18.67 -11.97
CA ASN A 147 6.72 18.66 -13.02
C ASN A 147 6.19 17.23 -13.17
N GLU A 148 4.94 17.01 -12.76
CA GLU A 148 4.30 15.70 -12.80
C GLU A 148 4.24 15.07 -14.20
N HIS A 149 3.98 15.86 -15.24
CA HIS A 149 3.84 15.35 -16.60
C HIS A 149 5.20 14.94 -17.16
N TYR A 150 6.21 15.77 -16.95
CA TYR A 150 7.57 15.49 -17.40
C TYR A 150 8.12 14.24 -16.70
N PHE A 151 8.02 14.16 -15.37
CA PHE A 151 8.52 13.00 -14.64
C PHE A 151 7.75 11.71 -14.99
N TRP A 152 6.43 11.80 -15.16
CA TRP A 152 5.62 10.66 -15.62
C TRP A 152 6.07 10.14 -16.97
N GLN A 153 6.32 11.03 -17.93
CA GLN A 153 6.83 10.68 -19.25
C GLN A 153 8.20 9.98 -19.15
N GLN A 154 9.08 10.44 -18.27
CA GLN A 154 10.42 9.83 -18.09
C GLN A 154 10.37 8.39 -17.56
N ILE A 155 9.34 8.00 -16.81
CA ILE A 155 9.26 6.66 -16.18
C ILE A 155 8.24 5.72 -16.86
N THR A 156 7.45 6.22 -17.82
CA THR A 156 6.39 5.46 -18.49
C THR A 156 6.36 5.59 -20.02
N ASN A 157 7.07 6.55 -20.61
CA ASN A 157 6.89 7.01 -22.00
C ASN A 157 5.49 7.57 -22.34
N GLU A 158 4.58 7.72 -21.38
CA GLU A 158 3.27 8.33 -21.62
C GLU A 158 3.34 9.87 -21.54
N PRO A 159 2.65 10.60 -22.43
CA PRO A 159 2.83 12.05 -22.57
C PRO A 159 2.23 12.87 -21.42
N GLN A 160 1.22 12.35 -20.71
CA GLN A 160 0.49 13.14 -19.72
C GLN A 160 0.11 12.33 -18.49
N TYR A 161 0.55 12.84 -17.33
CA TYR A 161 0.04 12.39 -16.03
C TYR A 161 -1.38 12.88 -15.73
N SER A 162 -2.20 12.01 -15.14
CA SER A 162 -3.50 12.32 -14.56
C SER A 162 -3.76 11.42 -13.35
N SER A 163 -4.06 12.02 -12.19
CA SER A 163 -4.31 11.27 -10.95
C SER A 163 -5.53 10.35 -11.00
N SER A 164 -6.45 10.56 -11.94
CA SER A 164 -7.66 9.76 -12.11
C SER A 164 -7.51 8.62 -13.13
N SER A 165 -6.45 8.59 -13.94
CA SER A 165 -6.32 7.62 -15.02
C SER A 165 -4.92 7.01 -15.18
N SER A 166 -3.86 7.70 -14.75
CA SER A 166 -2.49 7.18 -14.83
C SER A 166 -2.34 5.95 -13.94
N LYS A 167 -1.94 4.85 -14.57
CA LYS A 167 -1.83 3.55 -13.91
C LYS A 167 -0.40 3.29 -13.49
N ALA A 168 -0.19 2.89 -12.25
CA ALA A 168 1.09 2.36 -11.78
C ALA A 168 1.57 1.13 -12.59
N SER A 169 0.72 0.53 -13.43
CA SER A 169 1.14 -0.51 -14.38
C SER A 169 2.02 0.00 -15.51
N SER A 170 1.91 1.29 -15.85
CA SER A 170 2.68 1.92 -16.92
C SER A 170 4.13 2.25 -16.52
N ILE A 171 4.47 2.16 -15.23
CA ILE A 171 5.86 2.36 -14.77
C ILE A 171 6.71 1.20 -15.27
N ILE A 172 7.66 1.52 -16.14
CA ILE A 172 8.43 0.53 -16.90
C ILE A 172 9.41 -0.22 -15.99
N HIS A 173 10.28 0.52 -15.30
CA HIS A 173 11.37 -0.07 -14.52
C HIS A 173 10.86 -0.80 -13.25
N PRO A 174 11.23 -2.09 -13.05
CA PRO A 174 10.79 -2.87 -11.89
C PRO A 174 11.12 -2.23 -10.54
N CYS A 175 12.32 -1.66 -10.35
CA CYS A 175 12.68 -1.01 -9.09
C CYS A 175 11.79 0.19 -8.76
N LEU A 176 11.48 1.05 -9.74
CA LEU A 176 10.58 2.20 -9.54
C LEU A 176 9.16 1.76 -9.22
N ARG A 177 8.63 0.80 -9.97
CA ARG A 177 7.27 0.29 -9.76
C ARG A 177 7.14 -0.45 -8.43
N LEU A 178 8.15 -1.22 -8.02
CA LEU A 178 8.13 -1.90 -6.73
C LEU A 178 8.35 -0.94 -5.56
N ALA A 179 9.17 0.11 -5.72
CA ALA A 179 9.26 1.18 -4.73
C ALA A 179 7.91 1.89 -4.54
N HIS A 180 7.20 2.18 -5.64
CA HIS A 180 5.81 2.67 -5.58
C HIS A 180 4.89 1.72 -4.81
N ARG A 181 4.98 0.41 -5.05
CA ARG A 181 4.16 -0.58 -4.34
C ARG A 181 4.43 -0.60 -2.85
N VAL A 182 5.69 -0.47 -2.42
CA VAL A 182 6.06 -0.34 -1.01
C VAL A 182 5.42 0.92 -0.41
N LEU A 183 5.51 2.06 -1.10
CA LEU A 183 4.88 3.32 -0.67
C LEU A 183 3.37 3.17 -0.52
N THR A 184 2.67 2.69 -1.54
CA THR A 184 1.20 2.57 -1.54
C THR A 184 0.70 1.62 -0.45
N CYS A 185 1.35 0.47 -0.27
CA CYS A 185 0.88 -0.54 0.67
C CYS A 185 1.26 -0.26 2.12
N THR A 186 2.35 0.48 2.35
CA THR A 186 2.86 0.76 3.71
C THR A 186 2.53 2.18 4.16
N ILE A 187 2.98 3.18 3.41
CA ILE A 187 2.99 4.60 3.80
C ILE A 187 1.63 5.23 3.58
N PHE A 188 1.13 5.15 2.34
CA PHE A 188 -0.20 5.64 2.01
C PHE A 188 -1.31 4.72 2.55
N ALA A 189 -0.93 3.53 3.04
CA ALA A 189 -1.79 2.54 3.67
C ALA A 189 -3.10 2.33 2.89
N ARG A 190 -2.95 2.09 1.59
CA ARG A 190 -4.06 1.84 0.66
C ARG A 190 -4.09 0.35 0.31
N SER A 191 -5.26 -0.10 -0.12
CA SER A 191 -5.38 -1.33 -0.88
C SER A 191 -4.62 -1.20 -2.21
N GLU A 192 -4.50 -2.31 -2.93
CA GLU A 192 -3.74 -2.46 -4.17
C GLU A 192 -4.43 -1.70 -5.32
N VAL A 193 -4.40 -0.37 -5.30
CA VAL A 193 -5.03 0.47 -6.32
C VAL A 193 -4.10 0.58 -7.53
N GLY A 194 -4.69 0.46 -8.72
CA GLY A 194 -3.96 0.54 -9.98
C GLY A 194 -3.49 1.96 -10.33
N GLN A 195 -4.10 3.00 -9.76
CA GLN A 195 -3.79 4.40 -10.02
C GLN A 195 -2.70 4.95 -9.11
N ILE A 196 -1.91 5.87 -9.64
CA ILE A 196 -0.91 6.64 -8.90
C ILE A 196 -1.42 8.06 -8.61
N SER A 197 -1.32 8.50 -7.36
CA SER A 197 -1.67 9.85 -6.93
C SER A 197 -0.50 10.83 -7.12
N LYS A 198 -0.78 12.14 -7.09
CA LYS A 198 0.28 13.15 -7.29
C LYS A 198 1.33 13.10 -6.17
N ALA A 199 0.88 12.82 -4.94
CA ALA A 199 1.78 12.62 -3.80
C ALA A 199 2.65 11.37 -3.99
N GLU A 200 2.08 10.24 -4.42
CA GLU A 200 2.85 9.02 -4.71
C GLU A 200 3.88 9.25 -5.83
N LEU A 201 3.51 9.98 -6.88
CA LEU A 201 4.42 10.34 -7.96
C LEU A 201 5.54 11.28 -7.50
N PHE A 202 5.22 12.25 -6.65
CA PHE A 202 6.20 13.14 -6.03
C PHE A 202 7.23 12.38 -5.20
N PHE A 203 6.80 11.38 -4.41
CA PHE A 203 7.72 10.54 -3.64
C PHE A 203 8.70 9.80 -4.54
N LEU A 204 8.23 9.22 -5.65
CA LEU A 204 9.11 8.59 -6.63
C LEU A 204 10.10 9.60 -7.21
N TRP A 205 9.64 10.81 -7.55
CA TRP A 205 10.51 11.87 -8.04
C TRP A 205 11.58 12.26 -7.02
N CYS A 206 11.25 12.32 -5.73
CA CYS A 206 12.24 12.55 -4.67
C CYS A 206 13.29 11.42 -4.61
N MET A 207 12.86 10.17 -4.78
CA MET A 207 13.74 8.99 -4.75
C MET A 207 14.72 8.94 -5.93
N THR A 208 14.42 9.60 -7.05
CA THR A 208 15.29 9.61 -8.25
C THR A 208 16.21 10.83 -8.34
N ARG A 209 16.37 11.59 -7.25
CA ARG A 209 17.19 12.81 -7.24
C ARG A 209 18.31 12.68 -6.24
N GLU A 210 19.51 13.03 -6.68
CA GLU A 210 20.61 13.28 -5.77
C GLU A 210 20.29 14.53 -4.93
N ASN A 211 20.33 14.39 -3.60
CA ASN A 211 20.01 15.48 -2.66
C ASN A 211 18.61 16.10 -2.88
N GLY A 212 17.64 15.31 -3.36
CA GLY A 212 16.25 15.75 -3.50
C GLY A 212 15.56 16.07 -2.17
N PRO A 213 14.34 16.65 -2.22
CA PRO A 213 13.54 16.86 -1.01
C PRO A 213 13.32 15.55 -0.26
N ARG A 214 13.33 15.61 1.07
CA ARG A 214 13.15 14.46 1.96
C ARG A 214 11.75 14.53 2.59
N PRO A 215 10.77 13.75 2.11
CA PRO A 215 9.42 13.82 2.67
C PRO A 215 9.42 13.49 4.17
N ASP A 216 8.72 14.32 4.95
CA ASP A 216 8.50 14.12 6.39
C ASP A 216 7.53 12.96 6.61
N PHE A 217 8.02 11.79 7.05
CA PHE A 217 7.17 10.61 7.26
C PHE A 217 5.97 10.93 8.18
N ALA A 218 6.20 11.64 9.28
CA ALA A 218 5.18 11.91 10.30
C ALA A 218 4.01 12.72 9.74
N SER A 219 4.25 13.80 9.00
CA SER A 219 3.17 14.60 8.40
C SER A 219 2.31 13.76 7.45
N PHE A 220 2.92 13.00 6.54
CA PHE A 220 2.18 12.14 5.61
C PHE A 220 1.40 11.04 6.33
N PHE A 221 1.99 10.43 7.36
CA PHE A 221 1.34 9.43 8.20
C PHE A 221 0.14 10.02 8.98
N PHE A 222 0.29 11.22 9.55
CA PHE A 222 -0.74 11.89 10.33
C PHE A 222 -1.89 12.41 9.49
N THR A 223 -1.61 13.01 8.34
CA THR A 223 -2.69 13.37 7.39
C THR A 223 -3.43 12.12 6.92
N LYS A 224 -2.74 10.98 6.72
CA LYS A 224 -3.42 9.72 6.42
C LYS A 224 -4.31 9.26 7.58
N CYS A 225 -3.85 9.34 8.82
CA CYS A 225 -4.66 9.01 9.99
C CYS A 225 -5.91 9.90 10.07
N TYR A 226 -5.77 11.21 9.90
CA TYR A 226 -6.88 12.16 9.86
C TYR A 226 -7.87 11.85 8.72
N ASN A 227 -7.38 11.54 7.51
CA ASN A 227 -8.25 11.17 6.40
C ASN A 227 -9.05 9.89 6.70
N LEU A 228 -8.47 8.92 7.44
CA LEU A 228 -9.18 7.70 7.81
C LEU A 228 -10.33 7.94 8.80
N THR A 229 -10.27 9.00 9.62
CA THR A 229 -11.35 9.38 10.55
C THR A 229 -12.47 10.17 9.87
N THR A 230 -12.27 10.64 8.65
CA THR A 230 -13.24 11.42 7.87
C THR A 230 -13.79 10.69 6.64
N MET A 231 -13.10 9.66 6.15
CA MET A 231 -13.55 8.83 5.03
C MET A 231 -14.52 7.71 5.45
N ASP A 232 -15.64 7.58 4.75
CA ASP A 232 -16.71 6.63 5.04
C ASP A 232 -16.55 5.28 4.31
N LYS A 233 -15.55 5.16 3.43
CA LYS A 233 -15.28 4.01 2.56
C LYS A 233 -13.82 3.57 2.64
N GLY A 234 -13.62 2.28 2.38
CA GLY A 234 -12.31 1.65 2.28
C GLY A 234 -11.80 1.08 3.60
N ASP A 235 -11.10 -0.05 3.49
CA ASP A 235 -10.47 -0.74 4.61
C ASP A 235 -9.28 0.07 5.18
N ILE A 236 -8.91 -0.26 6.42
CA ILE A 236 -7.87 0.43 7.20
C ILE A 236 -6.60 -0.44 7.18
N PHE A 237 -5.54 0.03 6.51
CA PHE A 237 -4.27 -0.71 6.35
C PHE A 237 -3.10 -0.11 7.14
N ILE A 238 -3.35 0.77 8.11
CA ILE A 238 -2.29 1.56 8.78
C ILE A 238 -1.79 0.96 10.11
N GLY A 239 -2.46 -0.08 10.61
CA GLY A 239 -2.26 -0.55 11.97
C GLY A 239 -0.91 -1.21 12.26
N GLY A 240 -0.18 -1.66 11.25
CA GLY A 240 1.20 -2.12 11.39
C GLY A 240 2.15 -0.97 11.74
N LEU A 241 1.95 0.21 11.15
CA LEU A 241 2.70 1.43 11.51
C LEU A 241 2.38 1.87 12.94
N ILE A 242 1.11 1.84 13.34
CA ILE A 242 0.70 2.14 14.73
C ILE A 242 1.36 1.15 15.70
N THR A 243 1.43 -0.13 15.33
CA THR A 243 2.11 -1.16 16.15
C THR A 243 3.60 -0.88 16.28
N LEU A 244 4.27 -0.42 15.22
CA LEU A 244 5.68 -0.01 15.30
C LEU A 244 5.88 1.15 16.27
N ILE A 245 5.04 2.20 16.18
CA ILE A 245 5.08 3.35 17.11
C ILE A 245 4.91 2.87 18.54
N ALA A 246 3.91 2.02 18.80
CA ALA A 246 3.62 1.47 20.11
C ALA A 246 4.79 0.65 20.67
N SER A 247 5.43 -0.19 19.84
CA SER A 247 6.44 -1.15 20.28
C SER A 247 7.81 -0.57 20.63
N ARG A 248 8.08 0.68 20.25
CA ARG A 248 9.41 1.29 20.35
C ARG A 248 9.49 2.38 21.44
N PRO A 249 10.68 2.68 21.99
CA PRO A 249 10.85 3.80 22.91
C PRO A 249 10.42 5.13 22.30
N PRO A 250 9.63 5.98 22.99
CA PRO A 250 9.40 5.96 24.45
C PRO A 250 8.19 5.11 24.91
N LEU A 251 7.42 4.50 24.01
CA LEU A 251 6.18 3.81 24.39
C LEU A 251 6.41 2.38 24.88
N GLN A 252 7.27 1.61 24.20
CA GLN A 252 7.69 0.24 24.54
C GLN A 252 6.54 -0.72 24.92
N LEU A 253 5.44 -0.67 24.17
CA LEU A 253 4.26 -1.49 24.41
C LEU A 253 4.36 -2.83 23.67
N HIS A 254 4.28 -3.92 24.43
CA HIS A 254 4.35 -5.28 23.89
C HIS A 254 2.96 -5.81 23.47
N LEU A 255 2.34 -5.19 22.45
CA LEU A 255 0.99 -5.55 21.98
C LEU A 255 0.84 -7.03 21.60
N SER A 256 1.92 -7.69 21.17
CA SER A 256 1.93 -9.12 20.82
C SER A 256 1.72 -10.08 22.00
N THR A 257 1.91 -9.60 23.23
CA THR A 257 1.69 -10.39 24.45
C THR A 257 0.26 -10.31 24.96
N LEU A 258 -0.54 -9.40 24.39
CA LEU A 258 -1.92 -9.14 24.77
C LEU A 258 -2.88 -9.92 23.85
N PRO A 259 -4.08 -10.28 24.32
CA PRO A 259 -5.02 -11.11 23.58
C PRO A 259 -5.81 -10.32 22.51
N PHE A 260 -5.14 -9.45 21.75
CA PHE A 260 -5.76 -8.66 20.69
C PHE A 260 -5.94 -9.47 19.41
N GLU A 261 -7.01 -9.16 18.67
CA GLU A 261 -7.25 -9.75 17.36
C GLU A 261 -6.21 -9.21 16.36
N LYS A 262 -5.51 -10.13 15.69
CA LYS A 262 -4.65 -9.77 14.55
C LYS A 262 -5.53 -9.53 13.32
N ALA A 263 -5.30 -8.42 12.64
CA ALA A 263 -6.03 -8.10 11.43
C ALA A 263 -5.76 -9.13 10.32
N SER A 264 -6.79 -9.38 9.51
CA SER A 264 -6.74 -10.33 8.40
C SER A 264 -5.96 -9.81 7.19
N GLY A 265 -5.46 -10.76 6.39
CA GLY A 265 -4.77 -10.50 5.13
C GLY A 265 -3.26 -10.72 5.19
N PRO A 266 -2.57 -10.69 4.04
CA PRO A 266 -1.12 -10.76 4.00
C PRO A 266 -0.51 -9.47 4.57
N SER A 267 0.49 -9.61 5.43
CA SER A 267 1.28 -8.51 6.02
C SER A 267 2.61 -8.26 5.31
N SER A 268 2.86 -8.99 4.22
CA SER A 268 4.12 -8.93 3.48
C SER A 268 3.88 -8.72 1.99
N LEU A 269 4.69 -7.85 1.39
CA LEU A 269 4.81 -7.67 -0.05
C LEU A 269 5.85 -8.67 -0.57
N ASP A 270 5.50 -9.95 -0.53
CA ASP A 270 6.31 -11.09 -0.98
C ASP A 270 6.00 -11.48 -2.42
N GLY A 271 6.71 -12.48 -2.97
CA GLY A 271 6.48 -12.96 -4.32
C GLY A 271 5.02 -13.39 -4.58
N ASN A 272 4.32 -13.94 -3.58
CA ASN A 272 2.91 -14.32 -3.71
C ASN A 272 2.00 -13.09 -3.80
N ALA A 273 2.28 -12.04 -3.02
CA ALA A 273 1.60 -10.76 -3.15
C ALA A 273 1.84 -10.15 -4.53
N LEU A 274 3.07 -10.18 -5.04
CA LEU A 274 3.41 -9.66 -6.36
C LEU A 274 2.69 -10.41 -7.50
N ARG A 275 2.53 -11.75 -7.39
CA ARG A 275 1.73 -12.56 -8.32
C ARG A 275 0.23 -12.20 -8.27
N ARG A 276 -0.33 -12.06 -7.06
CA ARG A 276 -1.74 -11.63 -6.89
C ARG A 276 -2.00 -10.24 -7.49
N MET A 277 -1.01 -9.35 -7.39
CA MET A 277 -1.03 -8.02 -8.00
C MET A 277 -0.76 -8.03 -9.51
N GLN A 278 -0.50 -9.21 -10.12
CA GLN A 278 -0.15 -9.38 -11.53
C GLN A 278 1.08 -8.57 -11.95
N LEU A 279 2.04 -8.38 -11.03
CA LEU A 279 3.32 -7.72 -11.32
C LEU A 279 4.34 -8.70 -11.89
N ILE A 280 4.25 -9.96 -11.46
CA ILE A 280 5.05 -11.07 -11.97
C ILE A 280 4.18 -12.29 -12.26
N ARG A 281 4.62 -13.14 -13.18
CA ARG A 281 4.10 -14.48 -13.44
C ARG A 281 5.22 -15.51 -13.36
N ASP A 282 4.87 -16.76 -13.16
CA ASP A 282 5.85 -17.84 -13.25
C ASP A 282 6.09 -18.19 -14.72
N SER A 283 7.34 -18.44 -15.08
CA SER A 283 7.75 -19.02 -16.37
C SER A 283 8.76 -20.13 -16.11
N VAL A 284 9.07 -20.92 -17.14
CA VAL A 284 10.05 -22.02 -17.06
C VAL A 284 11.44 -21.52 -16.66
N VAL A 285 11.82 -20.34 -17.12
CA VAL A 285 13.16 -19.76 -16.92
C VAL A 285 13.27 -18.89 -15.67
N GLY A 286 12.15 -18.53 -15.05
CA GLY A 286 12.11 -17.72 -13.82
C GLY A 286 10.88 -16.81 -13.71
N PRO A 287 10.79 -15.98 -12.65
CA PRO A 287 9.74 -14.98 -12.53
C PRO A 287 9.76 -13.98 -13.68
N MET A 288 8.65 -13.86 -14.39
CA MET A 288 8.47 -12.95 -15.52
C MET A 288 7.79 -11.67 -15.08
N TRP A 289 8.43 -10.52 -15.28
CA TRP A 289 7.88 -9.18 -15.09
C TRP A 289 6.84 -8.86 -16.16
N ILE A 290 5.73 -8.25 -15.72
CA ILE A 290 4.59 -7.93 -16.57
C ILE A 290 4.43 -6.41 -16.72
N LEU A 291 4.48 -5.93 -17.95
CA LEU A 291 4.20 -4.53 -18.32
C LEU A 291 2.94 -4.48 -19.19
N ASP A 292 1.96 -3.65 -18.83
CA ASP A 292 0.68 -3.56 -19.54
C ASP A 292 0.02 -4.90 -19.91
N ASN A 293 0.03 -5.82 -18.93
CA ASN A 293 -0.47 -7.19 -19.02
C ASN A 293 0.27 -8.10 -20.03
N GLN A 294 1.43 -7.68 -20.52
CA GLN A 294 2.28 -8.46 -21.40
C GLN A 294 3.57 -8.90 -20.69
N PRO A 295 4.10 -10.09 -21.00
CA PRO A 295 5.50 -10.46 -20.75
C PRO A 295 6.45 -9.32 -21.15
N TYR A 296 7.36 -8.96 -20.26
CA TYR A 296 8.32 -7.89 -20.53
C TYR A 296 9.77 -8.32 -20.30
N LEU A 297 10.06 -8.93 -19.14
CA LEU A 297 11.44 -9.25 -18.75
C LEU A 297 11.49 -10.40 -17.75
N ILE A 298 12.46 -11.32 -17.87
CA ILE A 298 12.70 -12.34 -16.84
C ILE A 298 13.57 -11.77 -15.71
N LEU A 299 13.21 -12.08 -14.47
CA LEU A 299 13.91 -11.67 -13.26
C LEU A 299 14.63 -12.86 -12.60
N PRO A 300 15.81 -12.66 -11.99
CA PRO A 300 16.60 -11.41 -11.98
C PRO A 300 17.23 -11.11 -13.35
N HIS A 301 17.53 -9.84 -13.60
CA HIS A 301 18.16 -9.39 -14.86
C HIS A 301 19.34 -8.45 -14.60
N GLU A 302 20.38 -8.49 -15.43
CA GLU A 302 21.60 -7.68 -15.27
C GLU A 302 21.33 -6.17 -15.26
N TYR A 303 20.54 -5.65 -16.20
CA TYR A 303 20.12 -4.24 -16.26
C TYR A 303 19.43 -3.74 -14.98
N ILE A 304 18.73 -4.62 -14.27
CA ILE A 304 18.08 -4.27 -13.01
C ILE A 304 19.10 -4.24 -11.88
N GLY A 305 20.05 -5.17 -11.89
CA GLY A 305 21.12 -5.25 -10.90
C GLY A 305 22.06 -4.04 -10.93
N SER A 306 22.19 -3.37 -12.08
CA SER A 306 22.99 -2.15 -12.25
C SER A 306 22.20 -0.84 -12.10
N PHE A 307 20.94 -0.90 -11.66
CA PHE A 307 20.04 0.26 -11.63
C PHE A 307 20.56 1.39 -10.73
N GLU A 308 20.81 2.56 -11.33
CA GLU A 308 21.15 3.80 -10.65
C GLU A 308 19.96 4.76 -10.61
N PRO A 309 19.33 5.02 -9.44
CA PRO A 309 18.12 5.83 -9.34
C PRO A 309 18.24 7.26 -9.89
N THR A 310 19.45 7.82 -9.88
CA THR A 310 19.71 9.21 -10.29
C THR A 310 20.03 9.35 -11.78
N ASP A 311 20.14 8.24 -12.51
CA ASP A 311 20.41 8.20 -13.94
C ASP A 311 19.10 7.99 -14.73
N PRO A 312 18.55 9.05 -15.37
CA PRO A 312 17.29 8.95 -16.11
C PRO A 312 17.31 7.97 -17.28
N ASP A 313 18.49 7.69 -17.85
CA ASP A 313 18.62 6.79 -18.98
C ASP A 313 18.36 5.32 -18.58
N GLN A 314 18.40 5.02 -17.28
CA GLN A 314 18.12 3.70 -16.72
C GLN A 314 16.68 3.53 -16.23
N TRP A 315 15.84 4.56 -16.28
CA TRP A 315 14.44 4.47 -15.81
C TRP A 315 13.52 3.77 -16.82
N ILE A 316 14.03 3.49 -18.01
CA ILE A 316 13.36 2.77 -19.08
C ILE A 316 14.25 1.62 -19.49
N ILE A 317 13.67 0.43 -19.65
CA ILE A 317 14.39 -0.72 -20.18
C ILE A 317 14.18 -0.72 -21.70
N PRO A 318 15.23 -0.76 -22.53
CA PRO A 318 15.08 -0.79 -23.98
C PRO A 318 14.20 -1.95 -24.46
N SER A 319 13.30 -1.68 -25.42
CA SER A 319 12.35 -2.65 -25.97
C SER A 319 12.97 -3.78 -26.79
N ASP A 320 14.27 -3.68 -27.07
CA ASP A 320 14.97 -4.53 -28.04
C ASP A 320 15.31 -5.92 -27.48
N TYR A 321 14.95 -6.17 -26.22
CA TYR A 321 14.94 -7.52 -25.67
C TYR A 321 13.70 -8.25 -26.19
N PRO A 322 13.86 -9.29 -27.02
CA PRO A 322 12.71 -10.05 -27.50
C PRO A 322 11.96 -10.59 -26.28
N PRO A 323 10.61 -10.50 -26.26
CA PRO A 323 9.85 -11.14 -25.20
C PRO A 323 10.26 -12.62 -25.15
N PRO A 324 10.38 -13.21 -23.94
CA PRO A 324 10.61 -14.64 -23.82
C PRO A 324 9.54 -15.37 -24.65
N VAL A 325 9.96 -16.26 -25.54
CA VAL A 325 9.02 -17.11 -26.25
C VAL A 325 8.41 -18.02 -25.21
N ASP A 326 7.16 -17.77 -24.83
CA ASP A 326 6.36 -18.73 -24.10
C ASP A 326 6.11 -19.88 -25.07
N ASP A 327 6.92 -20.94 -25.00
CA ASP A 327 6.67 -22.20 -25.69
C ASP A 327 5.44 -22.89 -25.07
N GLU A 328 4.25 -22.30 -25.23
CA GLU A 328 2.95 -22.94 -24.94
C GLU A 328 2.37 -23.65 -26.18
N ASP A 329 3.13 -23.76 -27.28
CA ASP A 329 2.74 -24.48 -28.50
C ASP A 329 3.30 -25.92 -28.59
N ASP A 330 3.65 -26.56 -27.47
CA ASP A 330 3.70 -28.03 -27.40
C ASP A 330 2.27 -28.58 -27.26
N GLN A 331 1.47 -28.35 -28.31
CA GLN A 331 0.30 -29.16 -28.57
C GLN A 331 0.77 -30.61 -28.73
N PHE A 332 0.46 -31.44 -27.74
CA PHE A 332 0.39 -32.89 -27.84
C PHE A 332 -0.18 -33.28 -29.22
N GLN A 333 0.69 -33.63 -30.17
CA GLN A 333 0.25 -34.31 -31.37
C GLN A 333 -0.19 -35.71 -30.93
N PRO A 334 -1.47 -36.08 -31.06
CA PRO A 334 -1.84 -37.47 -30.86
C PRO A 334 -1.09 -38.31 -31.89
N ALA A 335 -0.44 -39.37 -31.41
CA ALA A 335 0.32 -40.31 -32.20
C ALA A 335 -0.41 -40.61 -33.52
N GLN A 336 0.25 -40.32 -34.64
CA GLN A 336 -0.21 -40.75 -35.96
C GLN A 336 -0.43 -42.26 -35.92
N GLN A 337 -1.68 -42.67 -36.11
CA GLN A 337 -2.05 -44.04 -36.33
C GLN A 337 -1.22 -44.56 -37.52
N PHE A 338 -0.35 -45.53 -37.26
CA PHE A 338 0.26 -46.33 -38.31
C PHE A 338 -0.87 -46.96 -39.13
N ALA A 339 -1.02 -46.52 -40.37
CA ALA A 339 -1.90 -47.18 -41.33
C ALA A 339 -1.37 -48.59 -41.60
N GLU A 340 -2.21 -49.60 -41.35
CA GLU A 340 -1.96 -50.98 -41.74
C GLU A 340 -1.82 -51.08 -43.27
N PRO A 341 -0.86 -51.89 -43.78
CA PRO A 341 -0.72 -52.08 -45.22
C PRO A 341 -1.87 -52.93 -45.77
N GLN A 342 -2.61 -52.37 -46.73
CA GLN A 342 -3.63 -53.07 -47.48
C GLN A 342 -3.00 -54.18 -48.34
N PHE A 343 -3.33 -55.43 -48.02
CA PHE A 343 -3.11 -56.60 -48.86
C PHE A 343 -3.97 -56.49 -50.13
N GLN A 344 -3.34 -56.50 -51.31
CA GLN A 344 -4.02 -56.74 -52.58
C GLN A 344 -4.12 -58.25 -52.83
N PRO A 345 -5.31 -58.80 -53.15
CA PRO A 345 -5.42 -60.19 -53.60
C PRO A 345 -5.08 -60.29 -55.08
N ALA A 346 -4.26 -61.29 -55.41
CA ALA A 346 -3.91 -61.67 -56.77
C ALA A 346 -5.14 -62.15 -57.56
N GLN A 347 -5.24 -61.75 -58.83
CA GLN A 347 -6.03 -62.48 -59.82
C GLN A 347 -5.29 -62.53 -61.17
N HIS A 348 -5.10 -63.80 -61.58
CA HIS A 348 -4.84 -64.44 -62.87
C HIS A 348 -4.61 -63.63 -64.15
#